data_AF-A0AAW5XFE9-F1
#
_entry.id   AF-A0AAW5XFE9-F1
#
_cell.length_a   1.000
_cell.length_b   1.000
_cell.length_c   1.000
_cell.angle_alpha   90.00
_cell.angle_beta   90.00
_cell.angle_gamma   90.00
#
_symmetry.space_group_name_H-M   'P 1'
#
loop_
_entity.id
_entity.type
_entity.pdbx_description
1 polymer ?
#
loop_
_entity_poly.entity_id
_entity_poly.type
_entity_poly.pdbx_seq_one_letter_code
_entity_poly.pdbx_strand_id
1 'polypeptide(L)' 'MAEYMAQRVIDGAFTYTFIIIKMKVYKERIDKYLTDNGRADLIVDNVGLI' A
#
# COMPACT_ATOMS: atom_id res chain seq x y z
N MET A 1 -11.62 2.14 5.20
CA MET A 1 -10.36 1.71 5.87
C MET A 1 -9.24 1.47 4.88
N ALA A 2 -9.40 0.59 3.87
CA ALA A 2 -8.36 0.36 2.86
C ALA A 2 -7.90 1.65 2.13
N GLU A 3 -8.85 2.44 1.60
CA GLU A 3 -8.55 3.71 0.92
C GLU A 3 -7.87 4.72 1.84
N TYR A 4 -8.34 4.85 3.09
CA TYR A 4 -7.67 5.68 4.10
C TYR A 4 -6.20 5.26 4.30
N MET A 5 -5.94 3.95 4.41
CA MET A 5 -4.57 3.45 4.57
C MET A 5 -3.72 3.71 3.33
N ALA A 6 -4.28 3.53 2.13
CA ALA A 6 -3.59 3.87 0.88
C ALA A 6 -3.25 5.37 0.81
N GLN A 7 -4.15 6.25 1.26
CA GLN A 7 -3.87 7.68 1.37
C GLN A 7 -2.71 7.96 2.34
N ARG A 8 -2.61 7.25 3.47
CA ARG A 8 -1.47 7.39 4.39
C ARG A 8 -0.13 6.96 3.77
N VAL A 9 -0.14 6.07 2.77
CA VAL A 9 1.05 5.74 1.97
C VAL A 9 1.40 6.89 1.02
N ILE A 10 0.40 7.46 0.34
CA ILE A 10 0.58 8.63 -0.53
C ILE A 10 1.14 9.83 0.24
N ASP A 11 0.63 10.05 1.46
CA ASP A 11 1.06 11.12 2.36
C ASP A 11 2.42 10.85 3.02
N GLY A 12 3.03 9.68 2.78
CA GLY A 12 4.33 9.29 3.34
C GLY A 12 4.32 8.99 4.85
N ALA A 13 3.15 8.90 5.47
CA ALA A 13 3.02 8.63 6.89
C ALA A 13 3.25 7.15 7.25
N PHE A 14 3.02 6.25 6.31
CA PHE A 14 3.36 4.83 6.41
C PHE A 14 3.93 4.33 5.10
N THR A 15 4.78 3.31 5.16
CA THR A 15 5.22 2.60 3.95
C THR A 15 4.15 1.60 3.53
N TYR A 16 4.04 1.35 2.22
CA TYR A 16 3.16 0.32 1.68
C TYR A 16 3.38 -1.03 2.38
N THR A 17 4.64 -1.45 2.47
CA THR A 17 5.09 -2.67 3.15
C THR A 17 4.57 -2.78 4.58
N PHE A 18 4.70 -1.72 5.37
CA PHE A 18 4.23 -1.71 6.76
C PHE A 18 2.72 -1.99 6.85
N ILE A 19 1.94 -1.37 5.98
CA ILE A 19 0.48 -1.55 5.96
C ILE A 19 0.11 -2.96 5.53
N ILE A 20 0.67 -3.50 4.44
CA ILE A 20 0.27 -4.81 3.94
C ILE A 20 0.71 -5.97 4.86
N ILE A 21 1.79 -5.80 5.64
CA ILE A 21 2.18 -6.75 6.69
C ILE A 21 1.13 -6.78 7.80
N LYS A 22 0.67 -5.60 8.25
CA LYS A 22 -0.29 -5.49 9.36
C LYS A 22 -1.75 -5.74 8.95
N MET A 23 -2.08 -5.47 7.69
CA MET A 23 -3.45 -5.41 7.19
C MET A 23 -3.59 -6.12 5.85
N LYS A 24 -3.02 -7.33 5.75
CA LYS A 24 -2.97 -8.12 4.51
C LYS A 24 -4.33 -8.27 3.82
N VAL A 25 -5.42 -8.34 4.58
CA VAL A 25 -6.82 -8.41 4.07
C VAL A 25 -7.20 -7.23 3.18
N TYR A 26 -6.52 -6.08 3.30
CA TYR A 26 -6.80 -4.89 2.50
C TYR A 26 -5.87 -4.71 1.31
N LYS A 27 -4.91 -5.63 1.05
CA LYS A 27 -3.89 -5.48 0.01
C LYS A 27 -4.51 -5.13 -1.35
N GLU A 28 -5.41 -5.96 -1.87
CA GLU A 28 -6.01 -5.75 -3.20
C GLU A 28 -6.69 -4.38 -3.35
N ARG A 29 -7.39 -3.93 -2.30
CA ARG A 29 -8.06 -2.63 -2.30
C ARG A 29 -7.07 -1.47 -2.22
N ILE A 30 -5.97 -1.63 -1.48
CA ILE A 30 -4.89 -0.64 -1.39
C ILE A 30 -4.16 -0.55 -2.74
N ASP A 31 -3.84 -1.69 -3.35
CA ASP A 31 -3.18 -1.77 -4.66
C ASP A 31 -4.03 -1.08 -5.74
N LYS A 32 -5.33 -1.37 -5.75
CA LYS A 32 -6.27 -0.71 -6.66
C LYS A 32 -6.29 0.80 -6.45
N TYR A 33 -6.39 1.26 -5.21
CA TYR A 33 -6.43 2.70 -4.92
C TYR A 33 -5.15 3.41 -5.37
N LEU A 34 -3.98 2.84 -5.07
CA LEU A 34 -2.70 3.40 -5.49
C LEU A 34 -2.59 3.43 -7.02
N THR A 35 -3.00 2.36 -7.70
CA THR A 35 -2.98 2.29 -9.19
C THR A 35 -3.92 3.30 -9.82
N ASP A 36 -5.17 3.40 -9.35
CA ASP A 36 -6.17 4.33 -9.87
C ASP A 36 -5.74 5.81 -9.69
N ASN A 37 -4.91 6.10 -8.68
CA ASN A 37 -4.35 7.43 -8.42
C ASN A 37 -2.97 7.66 -9.06
N GLY A 38 -2.51 6.78 -9.95
CA GLY A 38 -1.22 6.92 -10.61
C GLY A 38 -0.01 6.77 -9.69
N ARG A 39 -0.20 6.16 -8.51
CA ARG A 39 0.83 5.94 -7.48
C ARG A 39 1.26 4.48 -7.35
N ALA A 40 1.21 3.74 -8.46
CA ALA A 40 1.71 2.36 -8.50
C ALA A 40 3.21 2.26 -8.15
N ASP A 41 3.97 3.36 -8.26
CA ASP A 41 5.36 3.48 -7.80
C ASP A 41 5.54 3.17 -6.32
N LEU A 42 4.50 3.35 -5.50
CA LEU A 42 4.53 3.09 -4.06
C LEU A 42 4.30 1.63 -3.71
N ILE A 43 3.85 0.80 -4.66
CA ILE A 43 3.61 -0.63 -4.44
C ILE A 43 4.96 -1.33 -4.51
N VAL A 44 5.52 -1.62 -3.34
CA VAL A 44 6.77 -2.38 -3.22
C VAL A 44 6.43 -3.81 -2.85
N ASP A 45 6.60 -4.73 -3.81
CA ASP A 45 6.48 -6.15 -3.52
C ASP A 45 7.69 -6.58 -2.69
N ASN A 46 7.42 -6.98 -1.44
CA ASN A 46 8.43 -7.37 -0.47
C ASN A 46 8.99 -8.77 -0.76
N VAL A 47 9.18 -9.12 -2.04
CA VAL A 47 9.79 -10.37 -2.50
C VAL A 47 11.32 -10.15 -2.57
N GLY A 48 11.96 -9.99 -1.42
CA GLY A 48 13.40 -9.69 -1.42
C GLY A 48 14.10 -9.53 -0.07
N LEU A 49 13.49 -9.93 1.05
CA LEU A 49 14.22 -10.07 2.31
C LEU A 49 14.25 -11.55 2.70
N ILE A 50 15.26 -12.23 2.17
CA ILE A 50 15.78 -13.52 2.62
C ILE A 50 16.65 -13.27 3.85
#